data_AF-A0A1C7N2M3-F1
#
_entry.id   AF-A0A1C7N2M3-F1
#
_cell.length_a   1.000
_cell.length_b   1.000
_cell.length_c   1.000
_cell.angle_alpha   90.00
_cell.angle_beta   90.00
_cell.angle_gamma   90.00
#
_symmetry.space_group_name_H-M   'P 1'
#
loop_
_entity.id
_entity.type
_entity.pdbx_description
1 polymer ?
#
loop_
_entity_poly.entity_id
_entity_poly.type
_entity_poly.pdbx_seq_one_letter_code
_entity_poly.pdbx_strand_id
1 'polypeptide(L)'
;MVKEEGLSIFFREPKEGQMKAAHVGYLPEEHRELCPVRTTLVFLKRTEGLRLQDNARRLIGSWLKEILKEVNIDIRIFKAHSFRSAAATEAVMACTSILEVKKQANWSLTSDTFEKCYFLETAK
;
A
#
# COMPACT_ATOMS: atom_id res chain seq x y z
N MET A 1 -7.02 -3.12 -13.75
CA MET A 1 -6.74 -3.79 -15.03
C MET A 1 -5.39 -3.31 -15.52
N VAL A 2 -4.46 -4.20 -15.85
CA VAL A 2 -3.14 -3.82 -16.40
C VAL A 2 -3.30 -3.61 -17.90
N LYS A 3 -2.82 -2.48 -18.43
CA LYS A 3 -2.80 -2.08 -19.84
C LYS A 3 -1.35 -1.76 -20.26
N GLU A 4 -1.12 -1.53 -21.55
CA GLU A 4 0.21 -1.16 -22.08
C GLU A 4 0.80 0.08 -21.39
N GLU A 5 -0.05 1.00 -20.93
CA GLU A 5 0.37 2.24 -20.27
C GLU A 5 0.56 2.12 -18.74
N GLY A 6 0.11 1.03 -18.11
CA GLY A 6 0.21 0.88 -16.65
C GLY A 6 -0.92 0.08 -16.00
N LEU A 7 -1.14 0.30 -14.70
CA LEU A 7 -2.17 -0.33 -13.90
C LEU A 7 -3.25 0.69 -13.48
N SER A 8 -4.50 0.41 -13.83
CA SER A 8 -5.66 1.13 -13.26
C SER A 8 -6.22 0.36 -12.06
N ILE A 9 -6.35 1.05 -10.93
CA ILE A 9 -6.96 0.55 -9.69
C ILE A 9 -8.26 1.30 -9.45
N PHE A 10 -9.35 0.55 -9.29
CA PHE A 10 -10.69 1.09 -9.01
C PHE A 10 -11.05 0.82 -7.55
N PHE A 11 -11.39 1.86 -6.80
CA PHE A 11 -11.82 1.73 -5.41
C PHE A 11 -13.33 1.43 -5.39
N ARG A 12 -13.73 0.24 -4.92
CA ARG A 12 -15.12 -0.23 -5.06
C ARG A 12 -16.12 0.51 -4.18
N GLU A 13 -15.72 0.97 -3.01
CA GLU A 13 -16.58 1.72 -2.10
C GLU A 13 -15.77 2.85 -1.44
N PRO A 14 -16.06 4.12 -1.78
CA PRO A 14 -15.41 5.23 -1.10
C PRO A 14 -15.95 5.37 0.33
N LYS A 15 -15.05 5.55 1.31
CA LYS A 15 -15.45 5.82 2.69
C LYS A 15 -16.08 7.20 2.83
N GLU A 16 -15.54 8.18 2.11
CA GLU A 16 -16.08 9.55 1.98
C GLU A 16 -15.87 10.03 0.52
N GLY A 17 -16.94 10.46 -0.18
CA GLY A 17 -16.84 11.08 -1.52
C GLY A 17 -17.09 10.17 -2.75
N GLN A 18 -16.64 10.62 -3.93
CA GLN A 18 -16.85 9.92 -5.21
C GLN A 18 -15.88 8.76 -5.40
N MET A 19 -16.28 7.77 -6.22
CA MET A 19 -15.42 6.66 -6.62
C MET A 19 -14.14 7.21 -7.28
N LYS A 20 -12.99 6.84 -6.72
CA LYS A 20 -11.69 7.22 -7.27
C LYS A 20 -11.16 6.11 -8.16
N ALA A 21 -10.41 6.49 -9.19
CA ALA A 21 -9.55 5.59 -9.94
C ALA A 21 -8.12 6.12 -9.86
N ALA A 22 -7.17 5.24 -9.55
CA ALA A 22 -5.75 5.56 -9.57
C ALA A 22 -5.11 4.89 -10.80
N HIS A 23 -4.31 5.66 -11.53
CA HIS A 23 -3.52 5.18 -12.65
C HIS A 23 -2.06 5.20 -12.23
N VAL A 24 -1.44 4.02 -12.22
CA VAL A 24 -0.03 3.84 -11.85
C VAL A 24 0.73 3.45 -13.12
N GLY A 25 1.61 4.32 -13.58
CA GLY A 25 2.49 4.07 -14.72
C GLY A 25 3.63 3.11 -14.37
N TYR A 26 4.34 2.65 -15.41
CA TYR A 26 5.59 1.93 -15.22
C TYR A 26 6.66 2.84 -14.61
N LEU A 27 7.49 2.28 -13.72
CA LEU A 27 8.69 2.97 -13.27
C LEU A 27 9.79 2.87 -14.35
N PRO A 28 10.73 3.82 -14.38
CA PRO A 28 11.93 3.73 -15.21
C PRO A 28 12.69 2.42 -15.02
N GLU A 29 13.50 2.03 -16.01
CA GLU A 29 14.18 0.72 -16.02
C GLU A 29 15.23 0.62 -14.90
N GLU A 30 15.81 1.73 -14.45
CA GLU A 30 16.69 1.77 -13.27
C GLU A 30 15.99 1.34 -11.96
N HIS A 31 14.65 1.39 -11.92
CA HIS A 31 13.83 1.00 -10.77
C HIS A 31 12.89 -0.16 -11.09
N ARG A 32 13.23 -0.95 -12.11
CA ARG A 32 12.44 -2.07 -12.63
C ARG A 32 12.00 -3.05 -11.54
N GLU A 33 12.91 -3.44 -10.65
CA GLU A 33 12.67 -4.41 -9.58
C GLU A 33 11.69 -3.91 -8.51
N LEU A 34 11.52 -2.58 -8.40
CA LEU A 34 10.58 -1.95 -7.49
C LEU A 34 9.26 -1.55 -8.17
N CYS A 35 9.12 -1.81 -9.47
CA CYS A 35 7.96 -1.36 -10.24
C CYS A 35 6.68 -2.12 -9.85
N PRO A 36 5.69 -1.47 -9.22
CA PRO A 36 4.48 -2.15 -8.75
C PRO A 36 3.61 -2.69 -9.90
N VAL A 37 3.65 -2.04 -11.07
CA VAL A 37 2.93 -2.50 -12.27
C VAL A 37 3.52 -3.82 -12.77
N ARG A 38 4.85 -3.90 -12.90
CA ARG A 38 5.54 -5.14 -13.32
C ARG A 38 5.33 -6.26 -12.30
N THR A 39 5.52 -5.96 -11.01
CA THR A 39 5.30 -6.93 -9.93
C THR A 39 3.87 -7.47 -9.94
N THR A 40 2.88 -6.59 -10.10
CA THR A 40 1.48 -7.00 -10.22
C THR A 40 1.27 -7.89 -11.43
N LEU A 41 1.77 -7.50 -12.61
CA LEU A 41 1.64 -8.31 -13.83
C LEU A 41 2.24 -9.71 -13.67
N VAL A 42 3.45 -9.81 -13.10
CA VAL A 42 4.11 -11.10 -12.84
C VAL A 42 3.30 -11.93 -11.85
N PHE A 43 2.82 -11.32 -10.77
CA PHE A 43 1.95 -11.99 -9.81
C PHE A 43 0.67 -12.50 -10.48
N LEU A 44 0.01 -11.68 -11.31
CA LEU A 44 -1.23 -12.06 -11.98
C LEU A 44 -1.05 -13.26 -12.90
N LYS A 45 0.06 -13.30 -13.65
CA LYS A 45 0.40 -14.41 -14.56
C LYS A 45 0.74 -15.68 -13.80
N ARG A 46 1.62 -15.58 -12.79
CA ARG A 46 2.07 -16.76 -12.01
C ARG A 46 0.96 -17.37 -11.16
N THR A 47 -0.03 -16.58 -10.76
CA THR A 47 -1.15 -17.04 -9.91
C THR A 47 -2.43 -17.36 -10.69
N GLU A 48 -2.43 -17.25 -12.03
CA GLU A 48 -3.62 -17.45 -12.85
C GLU A 48 -4.31 -18.79 -12.59
N GLY A 49 -3.54 -19.89 -12.52
CA GLY A 49 -4.05 -21.23 -12.20
C GLY A 49 -4.44 -21.46 -10.74
N LEU A 50 -4.11 -20.54 -9.83
CA LEU A 50 -4.38 -20.65 -8.39
C LEU A 50 -5.60 -19.84 -7.93
N ARG A 51 -6.12 -18.93 -8.79
CA ARG A 51 -7.21 -18.00 -8.44
C ARG A 51 -8.56 -18.65 -8.12
N LEU A 52 -8.73 -19.92 -8.47
CA LEU A 52 -9.97 -20.68 -8.25
C LEU A 52 -9.94 -21.54 -6.99
N GLN A 53 -8.81 -21.60 -6.27
CA GLN A 53 -8.68 -22.38 -5.05
C GLN A 53 -8.75 -21.46 -3.82
N ASP A 54 -9.82 -21.61 -3.03
CA ASP A 54 -10.11 -20.80 -1.84
C ASP A 54 -9.25 -21.21 -0.62
N ASN A 55 -7.95 -21.42 -0.84
CA ASN A 55 -7.08 -22.12 0.11
C ASN A 55 -5.98 -21.20 0.69
N ALA A 56 -5.90 -19.94 0.27
CA ALA A 56 -4.80 -19.05 0.65
C ALA A 56 -5.22 -18.02 1.72
N ARG A 57 -5.64 -18.48 2.90
CA ARG A 57 -5.81 -17.62 4.09
C ARG A 57 -4.58 -17.65 5.01
N ARG A 58 -3.36 -17.64 4.47
CA ARG A 58 -2.23 -17.04 5.21
C ARG A 58 -2.38 -15.53 5.05
N LEU A 59 -2.76 -14.83 6.13
CA LEU A 59 -2.92 -13.38 6.10
C LEU A 59 -1.62 -12.75 5.58
N ILE A 60 -1.73 -11.89 4.56
CA ILE A 60 -0.64 -11.05 4.05
C ILE A 60 0.16 -10.38 5.18
N GLY A 61 -0.51 -10.06 6.29
CA GLY A 61 0.13 -9.49 7.48
C GLY A 61 1.17 -10.40 8.16
N SER A 62 1.03 -11.73 8.10
CA SER A 62 2.04 -12.65 8.63
C SER A 62 3.28 -12.71 7.76
N TRP A 63 3.11 -12.84 6.44
CA TRP A 63 4.23 -12.82 5.48
C TRP A 63 4.98 -11.49 5.54
N LEU A 64 4.26 -10.38 5.68
CA LEU A 64 4.89 -9.06 5.80
C LEU A 64 5.76 -8.96 7.06
N LYS A 65 5.34 -9.52 8.19
CA LYS A 65 6.16 -9.56 9.41
C LYS A 65 7.42 -10.42 9.24
N GLU A 66 7.32 -11.52 8.52
CA GLU A 66 8.48 -12.39 8.20
C GLU A 66 9.50 -11.60 7.37
N ILE A 67 9.05 -10.95 6.29
CA ILE A 67 9.90 -10.12 5.41
C ILE A 67 10.57 -8.98 6.21
N LEU A 68 9.82 -8.26 7.04
CA LEU A 68 10.37 -7.16 7.85
C LEU A 68 11.47 -7.65 8.81
N LYS A 69 11.30 -8.84 9.41
CA LYS A 69 12.34 -9.46 10.24
C LYS A 69 13.58 -9.82 9.43
N GLU A 70 13.41 -10.39 8.24
CA GLU A 70 14.51 -10.77 7.35
C GLU A 70 15.39 -9.57 6.95
N VAL A 71 14.78 -8.38 6.80
CA VAL A 71 15.51 -7.14 6.51
C VAL A 71 15.92 -6.36 7.77
N ASN A 72 15.88 -6.99 8.95
CA ASN A 72 16.27 -6.40 10.25
C ASN A 72 15.47 -5.16 10.67
N ILE A 73 14.20 -5.03 10.27
CA ILE A 73 13.29 -3.97 10.74
C ILE A 73 12.58 -4.43 12.03
N ASP A 74 12.59 -3.59 13.07
CA ASP A 74 11.91 -3.91 14.33
C ASP A 74 10.38 -3.87 14.19
N ILE A 75 9.79 -5.06 14.09
CA ILE A 75 8.35 -5.25 13.94
C ILE A 75 7.52 -4.86 15.19
N ARG A 76 8.15 -4.57 16.33
CA ARG A 76 7.47 -4.02 17.53
C ARG A 76 7.07 -2.57 17.30
N ILE A 77 7.92 -1.84 16.57
CA ILE A 77 7.71 -0.45 16.15
C ILE A 77 6.91 -0.44 14.84
N PHE A 78 7.40 -1.15 13.83
CA PHE A 78 6.80 -1.20 12.49
C PHE A 78 5.91 -2.42 12.34
N LYS A 79 4.67 -2.29 12.81
CA LYS A 79 3.63 -3.32 12.64
C LYS A 79 3.20 -3.43 11.17
N ALA A 80 2.43 -4.45 10.84
CA ALA A 80 1.92 -4.65 9.47
C ALA A 80 1.15 -3.44 8.90
N HIS A 81 0.49 -2.64 9.76
CA HIS A 81 -0.20 -1.43 9.36
C HIS A 81 0.74 -0.28 9.01
N SER A 82 1.93 -0.22 9.62
CA SER A 82 2.97 0.79 9.39
C SER A 82 3.43 0.81 7.93
N PHE A 83 3.50 -0.37 7.30
CA PHE A 83 3.88 -0.49 5.90
C PHE A 83 2.85 0.18 4.96
N ARG A 84 1.56 0.03 5.26
CA ARG A 84 0.48 0.62 4.44
C ARG A 84 0.51 2.15 4.48
N SER A 85 0.98 2.73 5.56
CA SER A 85 1.01 4.17 5.78
C SER A 85 2.39 4.79 5.66
N ALA A 86 3.44 4.03 5.36
CA ALA A 86 4.80 4.57 5.26
C ALA A 86 4.88 5.78 4.31
N ALA A 87 4.28 5.69 3.12
CA ALA A 87 4.22 6.81 2.17
C ALA A 87 3.39 8.00 2.69
N ALA A 88 2.32 7.73 3.45
CA ALA A 88 1.48 8.77 4.05
C ALA A 88 2.21 9.49 5.20
N THR A 89 2.96 8.75 6.02
CA THR A 89 3.84 9.30 7.05
C THR A 89 4.91 10.19 6.42
N GLU A 90 5.59 9.72 5.37
CA GLU A 90 6.62 10.50 4.70
C GLU A 90 6.07 11.80 4.12
N ALA A 91 4.87 11.76 3.52
CA ALA A 91 4.21 12.98 3.02
C ALA A 91 3.96 13.99 4.15
N VAL A 92 3.52 13.53 5.33
CA VAL A 92 3.34 14.39 6.51
C VAL A 92 4.67 14.95 7.01
N MET A 93 5.72 14.12 7.06
CA MET A 93 7.08 14.54 7.41
C MET A 93 7.64 15.58 6.41
N ALA A 94 7.28 15.46 5.14
CA ALA A 94 7.55 16.44 4.08
C ALA A 94 6.59 17.66 4.10
N CYS A 95 6.00 17.96 5.26
CA CYS A 95 5.12 19.11 5.51
C CYS A 95 3.75 19.08 4.79
N THR A 96 3.28 17.92 4.32
CA THR A 96 1.89 17.79 3.83
C THR A 96 0.93 17.73 5.02
N SER A 97 -0.19 18.46 4.96
CA SER A 97 -1.16 18.42 6.05
C SER A 97 -1.81 17.04 6.19
N ILE A 98 -2.05 16.62 7.44
CA ILE A 98 -2.73 15.34 7.74
C ILE A 98 -4.11 15.27 7.09
N LEU A 99 -4.82 16.41 7.00
CA LEU A 99 -6.14 16.48 6.36
C LEU A 99 -6.06 16.16 4.87
N GLU A 100 -5.08 16.71 4.15
CA GLU A 100 -4.90 16.41 2.73
C GLU A 100 -4.47 14.95 2.52
N VAL A 101 -3.61 14.42 3.39
CA VAL A 101 -3.25 12.99 3.37
C VAL A 101 -4.47 12.10 3.59
N LYS A 102 -5.32 12.40 4.58
CA LYS A 102 -6.56 11.65 4.84
C LYS A 102 -7.53 11.73 3.66
N LYS A 103 -7.72 12.92 3.09
CA LYS A 103 -8.56 13.14 1.91
C LYS A 103 -8.06 12.34 0.70
N GLN A 104 -6.74 12.29 0.50
CA GLN A 104 -6.13 11.55 -0.60
C GLN A 104 -6.21 10.04 -0.38
N ALA A 105 -5.91 9.57 0.83
CA ALA A 105 -5.99 8.18 1.25
C ALA A 105 -7.44 7.66 1.40
N ASN A 106 -8.43 8.54 1.25
CA ASN A 106 -9.85 8.24 1.45
C ASN A 106 -10.14 7.71 2.87
N TRP A 107 -9.46 8.29 3.85
CA TRP A 107 -9.72 8.07 5.27
C TRP A 107 -10.70 9.10 5.79
N SER A 108 -11.35 8.75 6.91
CA SER A 108 -12.28 9.66 7.53
C SER A 108 -11.57 10.88 8.09
N LEU A 109 -12.06 12.07 7.74
CA LEU A 109 -11.48 13.34 8.18
C LEU A 109 -11.69 13.59 9.67
N THR A 110 -12.71 12.96 10.27
CA THR A 110 -13.09 13.15 11.68
C THR A 110 -12.46 12.12 12.62
N SER A 111 -11.95 11.00 12.08
CA SER A 111 -11.32 9.96 12.87
C SER A 111 -9.83 10.22 13.07
N ASP A 112 -9.33 9.91 14.26
CA ASP A 112 -7.89 9.94 14.62
C ASP A 112 -7.16 8.61 14.35
N THR A 113 -7.79 7.71 13.59
CA THR A 113 -7.25 6.38 13.28
C THR A 113 -5.89 6.47 12.59
N PHE A 114 -5.68 7.46 11.71
CA PHE A 114 -4.42 7.64 11.02
C PHE A 114 -3.30 7.93 12.02
N GLU A 115 -3.51 8.94 12.86
CA GLU A 115 -2.55 9.41 13.85
C GLU A 115 -2.20 8.33 14.87
N LYS A 116 -3.19 7.52 15.28
CA LYS A 116 -2.99 6.47 16.29
C LYS A 116 -2.38 5.19 15.76
N CYS A 117 -2.71 4.79 14.54
CA CYS A 117 -2.42 3.43 14.05
C CYS A 117 -1.51 3.37 12.83
N TYR A 118 -1.33 4.50 12.12
CA TYR A 118 -0.70 4.54 10.81
C TYR A 118 0.45 5.56 10.75
N PHE A 119 0.34 6.70 11.42
CA PHE A 119 1.39 7.69 11.51
C PHE A 119 2.47 7.22 12.48
N LEU A 120 3.67 6.99 11.94
CA LEU A 120 4.84 6.59 12.72
C LEU A 120 6.01 7.41 12.24
N GLU A 121 6.24 8.54 12.90
CA GLU A 121 7.47 9.31 12.72
C GLU A 121 8.64 8.34 12.92
N THR A 122 9.60 8.35 11.99
CA THR A 122 10.84 7.59 12.15
C THR A 122 11.39 7.86 13.55
N ALA A 123 11.61 6.78 14.30
CA ALA A 123 12.24 6.84 15.61
C ALA A 123 13.50 7.72 15.54
N LYS A 124 13.59 8.66 16.47
CA LYS A 124 14.82 9.40 16.77
C LYS A 124 15.98 8.46 17.04
#